data_AF-A0A927U7D0-F1
#
_entry.id   AF-A0A927U7D0-F1
#
_cell.length_a   1.000
_cell.length_b   1.000
_cell.length_c   1.000
_cell.angle_alpha   90.00
_cell.angle_beta   90.00
_cell.angle_gamma   90.00
#
_symmetry.space_group_name_H-M   'P 1'
#
loop_
_entity.id
_entity.type
_entity.pdbx_description
1 polymer ?
#
loop_
_entity_poly.entity_id
_entity_poly.type
_entity_poly.pdbx_seq_one_letter_code
_entity_poly.pdbx_strand_id
1 'polypeptide(L)'
;MIDIKQLIEVIFFKEKLISNLCGYYGEPEGVAKHLRGITRKMPLLTLFLTDDINCFEEQARQEYIDYIESKDNKYLTDDVGCRKCQMGNGEGGCTAPCCEYC
;
A
#
# COMPACT_ATOMS: atom_id res chain seq x y z
N MET A 1 15.47 1.66 -21.67
CA MET A 1 16.66 1.41 -20.82
C MET A 1 16.17 0.85 -19.51
N ILE A 2 16.66 -0.30 -19.08
CA ILE A 2 16.31 -0.90 -17.78
C ILE A 2 17.03 -0.08 -16.70
N ASP A 3 16.28 0.46 -15.74
CA ASP A 3 16.86 1.12 -14.57
C ASP A 3 17.33 0.05 -13.59
N ILE A 4 18.64 -0.23 -13.63
CA ILE A 4 19.28 -1.25 -12.78
C ILE A 4 19.13 -0.90 -11.29
N LYS A 5 19.07 0.40 -10.94
CA LYS A 5 18.90 0.82 -9.55
C LYS A 5 17.51 0.43 -9.04
N GLN A 6 16.46 0.72 -9.82
CA GLN A 6 15.11 0.28 -9.46
C GLN A 6 15.00 -1.24 -9.40
N LEU A 7 15.69 -1.96 -10.29
CA LEU A 7 15.74 -3.42 -10.25
C LEU A 7 16.36 -3.95 -8.94
N ILE A 8 17.51 -3.39 -8.53
CA ILE A 8 18.19 -3.77 -7.28
C ILE A 8 17.33 -3.42 -6.07
N GLU A 9 16.73 -2.22 -6.04
CA GLU A 9 15.86 -1.80 -4.95
C GLU A 9 14.66 -2.73 -4.78
N VAL A 10 14.03 -3.16 -5.88
CA VAL A 10 12.89 -4.09 -5.82
C VAL A 10 13.33 -5.50 -5.41
N ILE A 11 14.44 -6.01 -5.93
CA ILE A 11 14.88 -7.40 -5.63
C ILE A 11 15.44 -7.53 -4.21
N PHE A 12 16.25 -6.58 -3.77
CA PHE A 12 17.00 -6.69 -2.50
C PHE A 12 16.42 -5.86 -1.36
N PHE A 13 15.64 -4.82 -1.66
CA PHE A 13 15.13 -3.88 -0.66
C PHE A 13 13.61 -3.70 -0.76
N LYS A 14 12.89 -4.73 -1.23
CA LYS A 14 11.43 -4.72 -1.45
C LYS A 14 10.66 -4.17 -0.25
N GLU A 15 10.98 -4.63 0.95
CA GLU A 15 10.33 -4.20 2.19
C GLU A 15 10.52 -2.71 2.46
N LYS A 16 11.75 -2.21 2.30
CA LYS A 16 12.06 -0.78 2.48
C LYS A 16 11.38 0.08 1.42
N LEU A 17 11.32 -0.41 0.17
CA LEU A 17 10.59 0.25 -0.90
C LEU A 17 9.11 0.37 -0.52
N ILE A 18 8.46 -0.73 -0.14
CA ILE A 18 7.04 -0.75 0.24
C ILE A 18 6.79 0.19 1.43
N SER A 19 7.61 0.12 2.47
CA SER A 19 7.50 1.00 3.64
C SER A 19 7.58 2.48 3.27
N ASN A 20 8.52 2.86 2.41
CA ASN A 20 8.63 4.24 1.91
C ASN A 20 7.41 4.64 1.08
N LEU A 21 6.88 3.74 0.25
CA LEU A 21 5.67 4.02 -0.56
C LEU A 21 4.45 4.21 0.34
N CYS A 22 4.26 3.37 1.36
CA CYS A 22 3.20 3.56 2.35
C CYS A 22 3.31 4.91 3.04
N GLY A 23 4.52 5.30 3.47
CA GLY A 23 4.75 6.60 4.09
C GLY A 23 4.56 7.79 3.15
N TYR A 24 4.81 7.61 1.85
CA TYR A 24 4.66 8.67 0.85
C TYR A 24 3.21 8.85 0.39
N TYR A 25 2.50 7.75 0.12
CA TYR A 25 1.13 7.81 -0.40
C TYR A 25 0.08 7.92 0.71
N GLY A 26 0.29 7.31 1.87
CA GLY A 26 -0.69 7.33 2.96
C GLY A 26 -1.91 6.43 2.75
N GLU A 27 -2.20 5.99 1.52
CA GLU A 27 -3.30 5.08 1.19
C GLU A 27 -2.87 3.86 0.33
N PRO A 28 -3.58 2.73 0.43
CA PRO A 28 -3.19 1.50 -0.26
C PRO A 28 -3.35 1.58 -1.79
N GLU A 29 -4.35 2.32 -2.29
CA GLU A 29 -4.56 2.51 -3.74
C GLU A 29 -3.35 3.18 -4.41
N GLY A 30 -2.78 4.21 -3.77
CA GLY A 30 -1.61 4.93 -4.25
C GLY A 30 -0.39 4.01 -4.37
N VAL A 31 -0.16 3.16 -3.36
CA VAL A 31 0.92 2.17 -3.34
C VAL A 31 0.74 1.15 -4.47
N ALA A 32 -0.44 0.54 -4.59
CA ALA A 32 -0.73 -0.44 -5.65
C ALA A 32 -0.50 0.13 -7.06
N LYS A 33 -0.98 1.36 -7.30
CA LYS A 33 -0.81 2.06 -8.57
C LYS A 33 0.66 2.34 -8.88
N HIS A 34 1.46 2.70 -7.88
CA HIS A 34 2.89 2.89 -8.04
C HIS A 34 3.60 1.58 -8.42
N LEU A 35 3.34 0.50 -7.68
CA LEU A 35 3.92 -0.82 -7.94
C LEU A 35 3.55 -1.33 -9.34
N ARG A 36 2.29 -1.14 -9.78
CA ARG A 36 1.88 -1.41 -11.18
C ARG A 36 2.63 -0.55 -12.20
N GLY A 37 2.96 0.69 -11.85
CA GLY A 37 3.81 1.55 -12.66
C GLY A 37 5.21 0.97 -12.86
N ILE A 38 5.78 0.37 -11.81
CA ILE A 38 7.08 -0.32 -11.86
C ILE A 38 7.00 -1.56 -12.77
N THR A 39 5.98 -2.42 -12.60
CA THR A 39 5.84 -3.64 -13.40
C THR A 39 5.56 -3.35 -14.88
N ARG A 40 4.86 -2.26 -15.20
CA ARG A 40 4.68 -1.80 -16.59
C ARG A 40 5.99 -1.36 -17.24
N LYS A 41 6.88 -0.71 -16.48
CA LYS A 41 8.21 -0.27 -16.96
C LYS A 41 9.20 -1.42 -17.02
N MET A 42 9.06 -2.39 -16.12
CA MET A 42 9.94 -3.56 -15.98
C MET A 42 9.10 -4.82 -15.78
N PRO A 43 8.61 -5.46 -16.86
CA PRO A 43 7.73 -6.63 -16.77
C PRO A 43 8.31 -7.81 -15.98
N LEU A 44 9.64 -7.93 -15.94
CA LEU A 44 10.35 -8.96 -15.17
C LEU A 44 10.07 -8.87 -13.66
N LEU A 45 9.77 -7.67 -13.15
CA LEU A 45 9.45 -7.44 -11.73
C LEU A 45 8.02 -7.82 -11.37
N THR A 46 7.19 -8.17 -12.36
CA THR A 46 5.79 -8.59 -12.11
C THR A 46 5.75 -9.76 -11.14
N LEU A 47 6.62 -10.77 -11.32
CA LEU A 47 6.68 -11.94 -10.43
C LEU A 47 7.06 -11.60 -8.99
N PHE A 48 7.80 -10.49 -8.77
CA PHE A 48 8.24 -10.07 -7.44
C PHE A 48 7.24 -9.18 -6.71
N LEU A 49 6.37 -8.50 -7.45
CA LEU A 49 5.47 -7.46 -6.94
C LEU A 49 3.98 -7.80 -7.06
N THR A 50 3.60 -8.87 -7.76
CA THR A 50 2.18 -9.20 -8.01
C THR A 50 1.42 -9.43 -6.71
N ASP A 51 1.99 -10.18 -5.77
CA ASP A 51 1.34 -10.47 -4.50
C ASP A 51 1.16 -9.20 -3.67
N ASP A 52 2.16 -8.32 -3.64
CA ASP A 52 2.09 -7.04 -2.95
C ASP A 52 1.02 -6.13 -3.59
N ILE A 53 0.99 -6.04 -4.94
CA ILE A 53 -0.03 -5.29 -5.68
C ILE A 53 -1.43 -5.79 -5.32
N ASN A 54 -1.65 -7.10 -5.39
CA ASN A 54 -2.95 -7.69 -5.10
C ASN A 54 -3.37 -7.43 -3.65
N CYS A 55 -2.43 -7.51 -2.69
CA CYS A 55 -2.72 -7.19 -1.30
C CYS A 55 -3.19 -5.73 -1.13
N PHE A 56 -2.46 -4.76 -1.69
CA PHE A 56 -2.84 -3.36 -1.57
C PHE A 56 -4.15 -3.03 -2.30
N GLU A 57 -4.43 -3.67 -3.43
CA GLU A 57 -5.72 -3.51 -4.10
C GLU A 57 -6.89 -4.05 -3.29
N GLU A 58 -6.70 -5.21 -2.65
CA GLU A 58 -7.72 -5.80 -1.79
C GLU A 58 -7.96 -4.95 -0.53
N GLN A 59 -6.90 -4.39 0.04
CA GLN A 59 -7.03 -3.45 1.15
C GLN A 59 -7.79 -2.19 0.74
N ALA A 60 -7.44 -1.58 -0.40
CA ALA A 60 -8.16 -0.42 -0.91
C ALA A 60 -9.65 -0.73 -1.15
N ARG A 61 -9.95 -1.93 -1.65
CA ARG A 61 -11.33 -2.42 -1.84
C ARG A 61 -12.05 -2.52 -0.50
N GLN A 62 -11.42 -3.05 0.54
CA GLN A 62 -12.04 -3.19 1.86
C GLN A 62 -12.26 -1.84 2.54
N GLU A 63 -11.28 -0.93 2.48
CA GLU A 63 -11.43 0.43 3.02
C GLU A 63 -12.59 1.17 2.34
N TYR A 64 -12.78 0.96 1.03
CA TYR A 64 -13.93 1.51 0.31
C TYR A 64 -15.26 0.90 0.78
N ILE A 65 -15.32 -0.42 1.00
CA ILE A 65 -16.52 -1.09 1.53
C ILE A 65 -16.86 -0.55 2.92
N ASP A 66 -15.88 -0.51 3.82
CA ASP A 66 -16.04 0.01 5.19
C ASP A 66 -16.51 1.48 5.17
N TYR A 67 -16.00 2.29 4.23
CA TYR A 67 -16.45 3.67 4.03
C TYR A 67 -17.92 3.77 3.59
N ILE A 68 -18.35 2.92 2.66
CA ILE A 68 -19.75 2.89 2.21
C ILE A 68 -20.67 2.42 3.34
N GLU A 69 -20.31 1.35 4.04
CA GLU A 69 -21.08 0.79 5.17
C GLU A 69 -21.15 1.76 6.35
N SER A 70 -20.07 2.50 6.63
CA SER A 70 -20.05 3.55 7.66
C SER A 70 -20.85 4.78 7.28
N LYS A 71 -20.97 5.11 5.99
CA LYS A 71 -21.86 6.19 5.54
C LYS A 71 -23.34 5.86 5.66
N ASP A 72 -23.70 4.59 5.47
CA ASP A 72 -25.07 4.12 5.67
C ASP A 72 -25.44 4.03 7.17
N ASN A 73 -24.45 3.85 8.05
CA ASN A 73 -24.60 3.94 9.50
C ASN A 73 -24.24 5.35 10.03
N LYS A 74 -25.26 6.20 10.19
CA LYS A 74 -25.22 7.60 10.69
C LYS A 74 -24.54 7.88 12.06
N TYR A 75 -23.71 6.98 12.60
CA TYR A 75 -23.09 7.02 13.92
C TYR A 75 -21.61 6.60 13.92
N LEU A 76 -20.82 7.04 12.96
CA LEU A 76 -19.36 6.97 13.09
C LEU A 76 -18.79 8.38 13.10
N THR A 77 -18.38 8.78 14.31
CA THR A 77 -17.55 9.93 14.63
C THR A 77 -16.33 10.00 13.71
N ASP A 78 -15.96 11.22 13.30
CA ASP A 78 -14.93 11.63 12.33
C ASP A 78 -13.48 11.14 12.57
N ASP A 79 -13.26 9.85 12.87
CA ASP A 79 -11.94 9.24 13.03
C ASP A 79 -11.70 8.17 11.95
N VAL A 80 -11.87 8.56 10.68
CA VAL A 80 -11.52 7.75 9.51
C VAL A 80 -10.02 7.89 9.24
N GLY A 81 -9.22 7.41 10.19
CA GLY A 81 -7.79 7.27 10.02
C GLY A 81 -7.35 5.88 10.44
N CYS A 82 -6.42 5.27 9.69
CA CYS A 82 -5.92 3.92 9.98
C CYS A 82 -5.55 3.76 11.45
N ARG A 83 -6.26 2.88 12.13
CA ARG A 83 -6.00 2.57 13.53
C ARG A 83 -4.75 1.71 13.63
N LYS A 84 -3.78 2.20 14.41
CA LYS A 84 -2.60 1.49 14.95
C LYS A 84 -1.52 1.09 13.93
N CYS A 85 -0.83 2.08 13.36
CA CYS A 85 0.51 1.89 12.82
C CYS A 85 1.55 2.46 13.81
N GLN A 86 2.48 1.63 14.32
CA GLN A 86 3.58 2.11 15.19
C GLN A 86 4.63 2.94 14.42
N MET A 87 4.53 3.03 13.09
CA MET A 87 5.44 3.82 12.23
C MET A 87 4.74 4.91 11.42
N GLY A 88 3.44 5.16 11.64
CA GLY A 88 2.71 6.25 11.01
C GLY A 88 2.78 7.52 11.85
N ASN A 89 3.46 8.56 11.35
CA ASN A 89 3.32 9.91 11.88
C ASN A 89 1.96 10.47 11.46
N GLY A 90 0.96 10.36 12.34
CA GLY A 90 -0.21 11.24 12.44
C GLY A 90 -1.10 11.38 11.20
N GLU A 91 -2.40 11.14 11.37
CA GLU A 91 -3.45 11.34 10.36
C GLU A 91 -3.46 10.28 9.24
N GLY A 92 -3.98 9.09 9.56
CA GLY A 92 -4.59 8.21 8.55
C GLY A 92 -3.76 7.06 7.97
N GLY A 93 -2.55 6.80 8.46
CA GLY A 93 -1.60 5.90 7.79
C GLY A 93 -1.91 4.40 7.84
N CYS A 94 -2.07 3.79 6.65
CA CYS A 94 -2.15 2.35 6.36
C CYS A 94 -1.65 1.43 7.49
N THR A 95 -2.54 0.62 8.05
CA THR A 95 -2.17 -0.74 8.44
C THR A 95 -1.79 -1.46 7.15
N ALA A 96 -0.53 -1.82 6.92
CA ALA A 96 -0.22 -2.78 5.86
C ALA A 96 -0.47 -4.19 6.46
N PRO A 97 -1.61 -4.86 6.19
CA PRO A 97 -1.90 -6.17 6.76
C PRO A 97 -0.96 -7.27 6.25
N CYS A 98 -0.14 -6.96 5.23
CA CYS A 98 0.78 -7.90 4.58
C CYS A 98 2.26 -7.74 4.98
N CYS A 99 2.58 -6.87 5.94
CA CYS A 99 3.91 -6.87 6.56
C CYS A 99 3.87 -7.82 7.77
N GLU A 100 4.36 -9.06 7.61
CA GLU A 100 4.49 -10.07 8.68
C GLU A 100 5.40 -9.65 9.85
N TYR A 101 5.88 -8.41 9.88
CA TYR A 101 6.74 -7.86 10.91
C TYR A 101 6.13 -6.57 11.47
N CYS A 102 5.05 -6.73 12.25
CA CYS A 102 4.67 -5.78 13.29
C CYS A 102 5.09 -6.35 14.65
#